data_AF-A0A8T4UDM8-F1
#
_entry.id   AF-A0A8T4UDM8-F1
#
_cell.length_a   1.000
_cell.length_b   1.000
_cell.length_c   1.000
_cell.angle_alpha   90.00
_cell.angle_beta   90.00
_cell.angle_gamma   90.00
#
_symmetry.space_group_name_H-M   'P 1'
#
loop_
_entity.id
_entity.type
_entity.pdbx_description
1 polymer ?
#
loop_
_entity_poly.entity_id
_entity_poly.type
_entity_poly.pdbx_seq_one_letter_code
_entity_poly.pdbx_strand_id
1 'polypeptide(L)'
;MSCKNCIKNPVIQLTNNNIKLCKNHFIHYFEKKVLRTIRKYDLLGDCKRIGVAVSGGKNSLIVLNILNNIINQRISKNIELIAIHIDEGIKGFSENNNKILKKFCNKNKIKLKVYSITKEFPKIKKMKIESPYAVYGSLIRCLLNKESRKLKIERLATGHNLDSEAETIIMNQLKNNIERSARLGVITGVKRDSRFIQRIKPLYFITGNEASLYARLNDIKDIKNPYKDSFRTKVENMLSEMESKYPGTKNNIINSFLEVLPKLKEKYDTKIKNCKLCAEPCSSNICNTCKLLKLC
;
A
#
# COMPACT_ATOMS: atom_id res chain seq x y z
N MET A 1 4.05 18.07 -31.03
CA MET A 1 5.15 17.28 -30.43
C MET A 1 4.69 15.85 -30.18
N SER A 2 5.41 14.87 -30.72
CA SER A 2 5.09 13.44 -30.70
C SER A 2 5.64 12.72 -29.45
N CYS A 3 5.27 11.45 -29.28
CA CYS A 3 5.88 10.57 -28.30
C CYS A 3 7.38 10.39 -28.58
N LYS A 4 8.21 10.30 -27.53
CA LYS A 4 9.65 10.05 -27.64
C LYS A 4 10.00 8.81 -28.49
N ASN A 5 9.14 7.79 -28.47
CA ASN A 5 9.42 6.49 -29.08
C ASN A 5 8.55 6.20 -30.31
N CYS A 6 7.63 7.10 -30.71
CA CYS A 6 6.85 6.95 -31.96
C CYS A 6 6.12 8.24 -32.36
N ILE A 7 5.48 8.22 -33.53
CA ILE A 7 4.74 9.37 -34.07
C ILE A 7 3.41 9.69 -33.36
N LYS A 8 2.93 8.84 -32.45
CA LYS A 8 1.63 9.03 -31.78
C LYS A 8 1.65 10.18 -30.78
N ASN A 9 0.48 10.78 -30.56
CA ASN A 9 0.30 11.84 -29.57
C ASN A 9 0.58 11.35 -28.14
N PRO A 10 1.32 12.13 -27.33
CA PRO A 10 1.60 11.77 -25.94
C PRO A 10 0.37 11.97 -25.04
N VAL A 11 0.26 11.12 -24.02
CA VAL A 11 -0.75 11.19 -22.96
C VAL A 11 -0.18 11.66 -21.63
N ILE A 12 1.14 11.73 -21.51
CA ILE A 12 1.87 12.20 -20.34
C ILE A 12 3.22 12.80 -20.73
N GLN A 13 3.67 13.77 -19.96
CA GLN A 13 5.05 14.25 -19.90
C GLN A 13 5.60 13.91 -18.51
N LEU A 14 6.69 13.14 -18.46
CA LEU A 14 7.34 12.75 -17.22
C LEU A 14 8.13 13.94 -16.64
N THR A 15 7.90 14.24 -15.36
CA THR A 15 8.43 15.41 -14.65
C THR A 15 9.96 15.45 -14.59
N ASN A 16 10.61 14.31 -14.36
CA ASN A 16 12.07 14.31 -14.09
C ASN A 16 12.93 14.56 -15.33
N ASN A 17 12.42 14.30 -16.56
CA ASN A 17 13.23 14.29 -17.78
C ASN A 17 12.53 14.92 -19.00
N ASN A 18 11.36 15.56 -18.82
CA ASN A 18 10.52 16.08 -19.90
C ASN A 18 10.18 15.08 -21.03
N ILE A 19 10.22 13.77 -20.72
CA ILE A 19 9.94 12.71 -21.69
C ILE A 19 8.43 12.62 -21.92
N LYS A 20 8.00 12.75 -23.19
CA LYS A 20 6.60 12.60 -23.61
C LYS A 20 6.30 11.19 -24.10
N LEU A 21 5.27 10.54 -23.56
CA LEU A 21 4.91 9.15 -23.90
C LEU A 21 3.45 9.02 -24.36
N CYS A 22 3.20 8.30 -25.45
CA CYS A 22 1.85 7.88 -25.86
C CYS A 22 1.32 6.75 -24.96
N LYS A 23 0.05 6.38 -25.11
CA LYS A 23 -0.63 5.35 -24.30
C LYS A 23 0.20 4.07 -24.13
N ASN A 24 0.62 3.46 -25.24
CA ASN A 24 1.31 2.16 -25.20
C ASN A 24 2.70 2.27 -24.55
N HIS A 25 3.48 3.30 -24.92
CA HIS A 25 4.80 3.50 -24.35
C HIS A 25 4.77 3.89 -22.87
N PHE A 26 3.74 4.60 -22.43
CA PHE A 26 3.52 4.87 -21.02
C PHE A 26 3.18 3.60 -20.23
N ILE A 27 2.26 2.76 -20.71
CA ILE A 27 1.92 1.48 -20.06
C ILE A 27 3.18 0.61 -19.92
N HIS A 28 3.95 0.47 -20.99
CA HIS A 28 5.19 -0.30 -20.96
C HIS A 28 6.23 0.29 -19.99
N TYR A 29 6.43 1.62 -20.01
CA TYR A 29 7.31 2.30 -19.07
C TYR A 29 6.88 2.08 -17.61
N PHE A 30 5.58 2.20 -17.32
CA PHE A 30 5.02 2.03 -15.99
C PHE A 30 5.27 0.61 -15.46
N GLU A 31 4.90 -0.42 -16.24
CA GLU A 31 5.08 -1.82 -15.85
C GLU A 31 6.55 -2.17 -15.68
N LYS A 32 7.42 -1.68 -16.57
CA LYS A 32 8.88 -1.86 -16.45
C LYS A 32 9.43 -1.21 -15.18
N LYS A 33 8.92 -0.04 -14.78
CA LYS A 33 9.32 0.66 -13.55
C LYS A 33 8.87 -0.10 -12.29
N VAL A 34 7.68 -0.68 -12.29
CA VAL A 34 7.19 -1.57 -11.22
C VAL A 34 8.05 -2.84 -11.16
N LEU A 35 8.30 -3.50 -12.29
CA LEU A 35 9.15 -4.69 -12.38
C LEU A 35 10.58 -4.42 -11.89
N ARG A 36 11.15 -3.25 -12.22
CA ARG A 36 12.46 -2.84 -11.71
C ARG A 36 12.46 -2.74 -10.20
N THR A 37 11.39 -2.23 -9.59
CA THR A 37 11.24 -2.16 -8.14
C THR A 37 11.15 -3.56 -7.53
N ILE A 38 10.33 -4.43 -8.12
CA ILE A 38 10.18 -5.83 -7.68
C ILE A 38 11.53 -6.55 -7.69
N ARG A 39 12.31 -6.42 -8.77
CA ARG A 39 13.62 -7.07 -8.91
C ARG A 39 14.69 -6.45 -8.01
N LYS A 40 14.79 -5.11 -7.98
CA LYS A 40 15.83 -4.39 -7.21
C LYS A 40 15.79 -4.73 -5.72
N TYR A 41 14.60 -4.91 -5.16
CA TYR A 41 14.41 -5.18 -3.73
C TYR A 41 14.03 -6.62 -3.44
N ASP A 42 14.12 -7.52 -4.43
CA ASP A 42 13.71 -8.92 -4.32
C ASP A 42 12.35 -9.10 -3.60
N LEU A 43 11.33 -8.38 -4.08
CA LEU A 43 10.04 -8.30 -3.38
C LEU A 43 9.28 -9.63 -3.36
N LEU A 44 9.52 -10.49 -4.35
CA LEU A 44 8.88 -11.81 -4.43
C LEU A 44 9.77 -12.90 -3.82
N GLY A 45 11.10 -12.84 -3.97
CA GLY A 45 11.99 -13.95 -3.59
C GLY A 45 11.47 -15.30 -4.10
N ASP A 46 11.58 -16.32 -3.25
CA ASP A 46 11.09 -17.67 -3.54
C ASP A 46 9.65 -17.93 -3.07
N CYS A 47 8.88 -16.89 -2.76
CA CYS A 47 7.55 -17.05 -2.18
C CYS A 47 6.67 -17.96 -3.06
N LYS A 48 5.96 -18.88 -2.43
CA LYS A 48 4.96 -19.75 -3.08
C LYS A 48 3.55 -19.20 -2.95
N ARG A 49 3.31 -18.37 -1.94
CA ARG A 49 2.01 -17.75 -1.73
C ARG A 49 2.11 -16.27 -1.38
N ILE A 50 1.50 -15.44 -2.21
CA ILE A 50 1.49 -13.99 -2.08
C ILE A 50 0.06 -13.47 -1.88
N GLY A 51 -0.10 -12.59 -0.91
CA GLY A 51 -1.33 -11.87 -0.67
C GLY A 51 -1.25 -10.47 -1.26
N VAL A 52 -2.36 -9.94 -1.77
CA VAL A 52 -2.49 -8.51 -2.08
C VAL A 52 -3.59 -7.91 -1.23
N ALA A 53 -3.25 -6.95 -0.38
CA ALA A 53 -4.25 -6.19 0.36
C ALA A 53 -4.97 -5.24 -0.60
N VAL A 54 -6.25 -5.51 -0.85
CA VAL A 54 -7.09 -4.71 -1.76
C VAL A 54 -8.12 -3.90 -0.97
N SER A 55 -8.01 -2.57 -1.07
CA SER A 55 -8.98 -1.64 -0.48
C SER A 55 -10.07 -1.24 -1.47
N GLY A 56 -9.93 -1.61 -2.75
CA GLY A 56 -10.78 -1.14 -3.84
C GLY A 56 -10.35 0.19 -4.46
N GLY A 57 -9.39 0.89 -3.84
CA GLY A 57 -8.75 2.05 -4.45
C GLY A 57 -7.82 1.65 -5.60
N LYS A 58 -7.63 2.57 -6.55
CA LYS A 58 -6.85 2.33 -7.79
C LYS A 58 -5.50 1.66 -7.56
N ASN A 59 -4.71 2.13 -6.60
CA ASN A 59 -3.34 1.64 -6.42
C ASN A 59 -3.30 0.16 -6.02
N SER A 60 -4.22 -0.28 -5.17
CA SER A 60 -4.29 -1.68 -4.74
C SER A 60 -4.73 -2.60 -5.89
N LEU A 61 -5.64 -2.12 -6.75
CA LEU A 61 -6.06 -2.84 -7.95
C LEU A 61 -4.96 -2.86 -9.03
N ILE A 62 -4.16 -1.81 -9.16
CA ILE A 62 -2.98 -1.79 -10.04
C ILE A 62 -1.98 -2.86 -9.59
N VAL A 63 -1.65 -2.90 -8.29
CA VAL A 63 -0.76 -3.94 -7.75
C VAL A 63 -1.31 -5.33 -8.04
N LEU A 64 -2.61 -5.54 -7.79
CA LEU A 64 -3.25 -6.83 -8.05
C LEU A 64 -3.17 -7.22 -9.53
N ASN A 65 -3.47 -6.28 -10.44
CA ASN A 65 -3.43 -6.48 -11.88
C ASN A 65 -2.02 -6.87 -12.37
N ILE A 66 -1.02 -6.07 -11.97
CA ILE A 66 0.37 -6.26 -12.40
C ILE A 66 0.92 -7.58 -11.88
N LEU A 67 0.72 -7.90 -10.58
CA LEU A 67 1.20 -9.16 -10.02
C LEU A 67 0.50 -10.36 -10.66
N ASN A 68 -0.81 -10.28 -10.92
CA ASN A 68 -1.53 -11.33 -11.62
C ASN A 68 -0.96 -11.56 -13.04
N ASN A 69 -0.68 -10.48 -13.78
CA ASN A 69 -0.10 -10.58 -15.11
C ASN A 69 1.32 -11.20 -15.07
N ILE A 70 2.17 -10.77 -14.14
CA ILE A 70 3.53 -11.31 -13.96
C ILE A 70 3.51 -12.82 -13.67
N ILE A 71 2.62 -13.24 -12.76
CA ILE A 71 2.50 -14.64 -12.35
C ILE A 71 1.97 -15.49 -13.51
N ASN A 72 0.95 -15.01 -14.24
CA ASN A 72 0.36 -15.73 -15.37
C ASN A 72 1.28 -15.77 -16.61
N GLN A 73 2.14 -14.77 -16.83
CA GLN A 73 3.04 -14.69 -17.98
C GLN A 73 4.35 -15.49 -17.84
N ARG A 74 4.41 -16.46 -16.91
CA ARG A 74 5.50 -17.45 -16.76
C ARG A 74 6.82 -16.97 -16.13
N ILE A 75 6.83 -15.95 -15.26
CA ILE A 75 8.03 -15.59 -14.47
C ILE A 75 8.17 -16.46 -13.20
N SER A 76 7.08 -16.95 -12.60
CA SER A 76 7.14 -17.80 -11.40
C SER A 76 6.06 -18.88 -11.45
N LYS A 77 6.38 -20.05 -12.02
CA LYS A 77 5.41 -21.12 -12.34
C LYS A 77 4.57 -21.67 -11.16
N ASN A 78 4.85 -21.30 -9.91
CA ASN A 78 4.22 -21.90 -8.72
C ASN A 78 3.77 -20.87 -7.65
N ILE A 79 3.50 -19.61 -8.00
CA ILE A 79 3.00 -18.63 -7.02
C ILE A 79 1.46 -18.61 -6.99
N GLU A 80 0.87 -18.92 -5.85
CA GLU A 80 -0.55 -18.68 -5.59
C GLU A 80 -0.78 -17.22 -5.18
N LEU A 81 -1.55 -16.48 -5.98
CA LEU A 81 -1.96 -15.10 -5.71
C LEU A 81 -3.36 -15.08 -5.04
N ILE A 82 -3.46 -14.41 -3.88
CA ILE A 82 -4.73 -14.24 -3.17
C ILE A 82 -4.99 -12.75 -2.91
N ALA A 83 -6.12 -12.24 -3.38
CA ALA A 83 -6.60 -10.91 -3.00
C ALA A 83 -7.27 -10.97 -1.62
N ILE A 84 -6.90 -10.06 -0.71
CA ILE A 84 -7.42 -9.98 0.65
C ILE A 84 -8.04 -8.60 0.85
N HIS A 85 -9.35 -8.57 1.09
CA HIS A 85 -10.11 -7.37 1.40
C HIS A 85 -10.56 -7.39 2.86
N ILE A 86 -10.40 -6.27 3.55
CA ILE A 86 -10.99 -6.03 4.87
C ILE A 86 -12.17 -5.07 4.68
N ASP A 87 -13.37 -5.57 4.89
CA ASP A 87 -14.62 -4.83 4.85
C ASP A 87 -14.83 -4.08 6.18
N GLU A 88 -14.87 -2.75 6.07
CA GLU A 88 -15.03 -1.82 7.20
C GLU A 88 -16.46 -1.78 7.74
N GLY A 89 -17.45 -2.27 6.98
CA GLY A 89 -18.86 -2.23 7.33
C GLY A 89 -19.50 -0.84 7.21
N ILE A 90 -18.96 0.06 6.38
CA ILE A 90 -19.51 1.39 6.16
C ILE A 90 -20.66 1.30 5.16
N LYS A 91 -21.88 1.60 5.62
CA LYS A 91 -23.10 1.52 4.81
C LYS A 91 -22.98 2.32 3.51
N GLY A 92 -23.31 1.70 2.38
CA GLY A 92 -23.25 2.27 1.03
C GLY A 92 -21.86 2.23 0.40
N PHE A 93 -20.80 2.38 1.19
CA PHE A 93 -19.42 2.31 0.72
C PHE A 93 -18.95 0.86 0.57
N SER A 94 -19.12 0.05 1.61
CA SER A 94 -18.67 -1.34 1.67
C SER A 94 -19.33 -2.22 0.60
N GLU A 95 -20.63 -2.08 0.37
CA GLU A 95 -21.37 -2.87 -0.62
C GLU A 95 -20.88 -2.57 -2.04
N ASN A 96 -20.70 -1.28 -2.37
CA ASN A 96 -20.17 -0.86 -3.66
C ASN A 96 -18.74 -1.35 -3.87
N ASN A 97 -17.90 -1.22 -2.83
CA ASN A 97 -16.51 -1.66 -2.87
C ASN A 97 -16.40 -3.18 -3.09
N ASN A 98 -17.14 -3.97 -2.31
CA ASN A 98 -17.22 -5.42 -2.47
C ASN A 98 -17.68 -5.82 -3.86
N LYS A 99 -18.68 -5.13 -4.45
CA LYS A 99 -19.16 -5.39 -5.81
C LYS A 99 -18.07 -5.16 -6.85
N ILE A 100 -17.32 -4.06 -6.73
CA ILE A 100 -16.21 -3.73 -7.64
C ILE A 100 -15.10 -4.77 -7.53
N LEU A 101 -14.69 -5.11 -6.30
CA LEU A 101 -13.63 -6.10 -6.04
C LEU A 101 -14.01 -7.50 -6.56
N LYS A 102 -15.23 -7.96 -6.29
CA LYS A 102 -15.74 -9.24 -6.80
C LYS A 102 -15.75 -9.26 -8.32
N LYS A 103 -16.26 -8.21 -8.97
CA LYS A 103 -16.26 -8.11 -10.45
C LYS A 103 -14.85 -8.16 -11.01
N PHE A 104 -13.92 -7.40 -10.43
CA PHE A 104 -12.52 -7.36 -10.87
C PHE A 104 -11.85 -8.73 -10.70
N CYS A 105 -11.99 -9.35 -9.53
CA CYS A 105 -11.36 -10.63 -9.24
C CYS A 105 -11.94 -11.76 -10.09
N ASN A 106 -13.26 -11.81 -10.26
CA ASN A 106 -13.92 -12.81 -11.11
C ASN A 106 -13.48 -12.70 -12.58
N LYS A 107 -13.45 -11.47 -13.13
CA LYS A 107 -12.98 -11.22 -14.51
C LYS A 107 -11.55 -11.73 -14.72
N ASN A 108 -10.68 -11.55 -13.73
CA ASN A 108 -9.27 -11.91 -13.82
C ASN A 108 -8.92 -13.28 -13.22
N LYS A 109 -9.92 -14.08 -12.84
CA LYS A 109 -9.77 -15.41 -12.19
C LYS A 109 -8.89 -15.39 -10.93
N ILE A 110 -9.02 -14.33 -10.13
CA ILE A 110 -8.27 -14.13 -8.89
C ILE A 110 -9.11 -14.57 -7.70
N LYS A 111 -8.53 -15.35 -6.78
CA LYS A 111 -9.16 -15.73 -5.51
C LYS A 111 -9.27 -14.52 -4.58
N LEU A 112 -10.49 -14.12 -4.22
CA LEU A 112 -10.77 -13.04 -3.28
C LEU A 112 -11.21 -13.59 -1.92
N LYS A 113 -10.56 -13.14 -0.84
CA LYS A 113 -10.98 -13.37 0.54
C LYS A 113 -11.41 -12.05 1.17
N VAL A 114 -12.63 -12.04 1.70
CA VAL A 114 -13.23 -10.85 2.35
C VAL A 114 -13.43 -11.15 3.83
N TYR A 115 -12.95 -10.26 4.68
CA TYR A 115 -13.09 -10.34 6.13
C TYR A 115 -13.72 -9.06 6.66
N SER A 116 -14.59 -9.16 7.67
CA SER A 116 -15.36 -8.01 8.15
C SER A 116 -14.85 -7.53 9.52
N ILE A 117 -14.53 -6.24 9.62
CA ILE A 117 -14.16 -5.59 10.89
C ILE A 117 -15.31 -5.68 11.89
N THR A 118 -16.54 -5.45 11.44
CA THR A 118 -17.70 -5.43 12.34
C THR A 118 -18.11 -6.82 12.82
N LYS A 119 -17.67 -7.89 12.14
CA LYS A 119 -17.78 -9.28 12.64
C LYS A 119 -16.65 -9.62 13.62
N GLU A 120 -15.41 -9.25 13.30
CA GLU A 120 -14.25 -9.56 14.16
C GLU A 120 -14.23 -8.72 15.45
N PHE A 121 -14.64 -7.46 15.37
CA PHE A 121 -14.64 -6.51 16.46
C PHE A 121 -16.04 -5.89 16.65
N PRO A 122 -17.06 -6.65 17.12
CA PRO A 122 -18.45 -6.17 17.20
C PRO A 122 -18.63 -4.90 18.02
N LYS A 123 -17.77 -4.67 19.02
CA LYS A 123 -17.79 -3.46 19.87
C LYS A 123 -17.69 -2.17 19.07
N ILE A 124 -17.01 -2.19 17.91
CA ILE A 124 -16.82 -0.99 17.07
C ILE A 124 -18.13 -0.34 16.63
N LYS A 125 -19.22 -1.12 16.51
CA LYS A 125 -20.54 -0.61 16.10
C LYS A 125 -21.17 0.32 17.13
N LYS A 126 -20.78 0.19 18.41
CA LYS A 126 -21.35 0.94 19.54
C LYS A 126 -20.43 2.09 19.99
N MET A 127 -19.24 2.21 19.39
CA MET A 127 -18.22 3.17 19.81
C MET A 127 -18.39 4.51 19.10
N LYS A 128 -18.21 5.61 19.83
CA LYS A 128 -18.06 6.96 19.26
C LYS A 128 -16.60 7.13 18.86
N ILE A 129 -16.32 7.20 17.56
CA ILE A 129 -14.94 7.20 17.04
C ILE A 129 -14.58 8.62 16.58
N GLU A 130 -13.76 9.31 17.37
CA GLU A 130 -13.28 10.66 17.03
C GLU A 130 -12.30 10.69 15.85
N SER A 131 -11.46 9.65 15.73
CA SER A 131 -10.50 9.52 14.62
C SER A 131 -10.69 8.20 13.86
N PRO A 132 -11.71 8.11 12.98
CA PRO A 132 -12.02 6.89 12.24
C PRO A 132 -10.82 6.34 11.48
N TYR A 133 -10.06 7.20 10.81
CA TYR A 133 -8.88 6.80 10.03
C TYR A 133 -7.82 6.07 10.88
N ALA A 134 -7.53 6.58 12.08
CA ALA A 134 -6.54 5.97 12.97
C ALA A 134 -7.01 4.62 13.54
N VAL A 135 -8.29 4.54 13.90
CA VAL A 135 -8.90 3.33 14.47
C VAL A 135 -9.03 2.24 13.41
N TYR A 136 -9.76 2.51 12.32
CA TYR A 136 -9.95 1.55 11.23
C TYR A 136 -8.61 1.14 10.60
N GLY A 137 -7.67 2.07 10.41
CA GLY A 137 -6.32 1.74 9.93
C GLY A 137 -5.57 0.77 10.85
N SER A 138 -5.80 0.82 12.16
CA SER A 138 -5.21 -0.13 13.12
C SER A 138 -5.90 -1.49 13.09
N LEU A 139 -7.23 -1.52 12.97
CA LEU A 139 -8.03 -2.74 12.85
C LEU A 139 -7.73 -3.48 11.54
N ILE A 140 -7.68 -2.77 10.41
CA ILE A 140 -7.34 -3.31 9.09
C ILE A 140 -5.96 -3.96 9.11
N ARG A 141 -4.94 -3.28 9.66
CA ARG A 141 -3.58 -3.82 9.74
C ARG A 141 -3.49 -5.07 10.61
N CYS A 142 -4.25 -5.11 11.71
CA CYS A 142 -4.33 -6.27 12.61
C CYS A 142 -4.94 -7.47 11.86
N LEU A 143 -6.14 -7.29 11.28
CA LEU A 143 -6.84 -8.33 10.53
C LEU A 143 -6.05 -8.81 9.32
N LEU A 144 -5.47 -7.90 8.52
CA LEU A 144 -4.63 -8.29 7.38
C LEU A 144 -3.49 -9.21 7.82
N ASN A 145 -2.81 -8.90 8.92
CA ASN A 145 -1.72 -9.73 9.42
C ASN A 145 -2.23 -11.11 9.89
N LYS A 146 -3.29 -11.12 10.70
CA LYS A 146 -3.90 -12.35 11.24
C LYS A 146 -4.40 -13.27 10.14
N GLU A 147 -5.17 -12.76 9.20
CA GLU A 147 -5.75 -13.56 8.12
C GLU A 147 -4.71 -13.98 7.08
N SER A 148 -3.70 -13.14 6.81
CA SER A 148 -2.57 -13.53 5.96
C SER A 148 -1.81 -14.72 6.56
N ARG A 149 -1.60 -14.77 7.88
CA ARG A 149 -0.99 -15.92 8.56
C ARG A 149 -1.82 -17.20 8.40
N LYS A 150 -3.14 -17.12 8.64
CA LYS A 150 -4.05 -18.26 8.47
C LYS A 150 -4.04 -18.81 7.04
N LEU A 151 -3.95 -17.90 6.06
CA LEU A 151 -3.84 -18.24 4.65
C LEU A 151 -2.42 -18.70 4.24
N LYS A 152 -1.45 -18.74 5.16
CA LYS A 152 -0.03 -19.05 4.89
C LYS A 152 0.58 -18.14 3.81
N ILE A 153 0.18 -16.87 3.78
CA ILE A 153 0.79 -15.85 2.93
C ILE A 153 2.20 -15.56 3.43
N GLU A 154 3.18 -15.56 2.52
CA GLU A 154 4.59 -15.28 2.87
C GLU A 154 4.95 -13.80 2.67
N ARG A 155 4.29 -13.12 1.72
CA ARG A 155 4.44 -11.70 1.43
C ARG A 155 3.08 -11.07 1.19
N LEU A 156 2.82 -9.91 1.78
CA LEU A 156 1.60 -9.14 1.58
C LEU A 156 1.90 -7.85 0.80
N ALA A 157 1.54 -7.81 -0.48
CA ALA A 157 1.67 -6.61 -1.30
C ALA A 157 0.61 -5.57 -0.94
N THR A 158 1.01 -4.30 -0.96
CA THR A 158 0.12 -3.16 -0.67
C THR A 158 0.27 -2.06 -1.73
N GLY A 159 -0.79 -1.28 -1.94
CA GLY A 159 -0.84 -0.21 -2.95
C GLY A 159 -0.19 1.11 -2.55
N HIS A 160 0.82 1.11 -1.68
CA HIS A 160 1.52 2.34 -1.32
C HIS A 160 2.44 2.77 -2.46
N ASN A 161 2.30 4.04 -2.86
CA ASN A 161 3.04 4.67 -3.95
C ASN A 161 4.00 5.76 -3.42
N LEU A 162 4.78 6.38 -4.32
CA LEU A 162 5.79 7.39 -3.98
C LEU A 162 5.22 8.50 -3.10
N ASP A 163 4.08 9.07 -3.51
CA ASP A 163 3.40 10.17 -2.82
C ASP A 163 3.03 9.77 -1.39
N SER A 164 2.38 8.62 -1.21
CA SER A 164 1.96 8.15 0.12
C SER A 164 3.13 7.88 1.07
N GLU A 165 4.27 7.45 0.54
CA GLU A 165 5.50 7.20 1.30
C GLU A 165 6.18 8.52 1.67
N ALA A 166 6.32 9.46 0.72
CA ALA A 166 6.88 10.78 0.97
C ALA A 166 6.05 11.53 2.03
N GLU A 167 4.72 11.52 1.92
CA GLU A 167 3.82 12.05 2.95
C GLU A 167 4.09 11.42 4.32
N THR A 168 4.22 10.09 4.39
CA THR A 168 4.43 9.39 5.66
C THR A 168 5.76 9.76 6.31
N ILE A 169 6.84 9.87 5.51
CA ILE A 169 8.16 10.28 5.96
C ILE A 169 8.11 11.69 6.54
N ILE A 170 7.53 12.64 5.81
CA ILE A 170 7.42 14.03 6.24
C ILE A 170 6.49 14.19 7.43
N MET A 171 5.37 13.47 7.48
CA MET A 171 4.49 13.47 8.64
C MET A 171 5.22 13.00 9.91
N ASN A 172 6.07 11.98 9.82
CA ASN A 172 6.86 11.52 10.96
C ASN A 172 7.89 12.57 11.39
N GLN A 173 8.55 13.24 10.43
CA GLN A 173 9.50 14.32 10.71
C GLN A 173 8.82 15.48 11.45
N LEU A 174 7.71 15.99 10.90
CA LEU A 174 6.95 17.12 11.45
C LEU A 174 6.37 16.84 12.85
N LYS A 175 6.13 15.57 13.17
CA LYS A 175 5.60 15.15 14.48
C LYS A 175 6.67 14.61 15.43
N ASN A 176 7.96 14.77 15.10
CA ASN A 176 9.08 14.23 15.86
C ASN A 176 8.94 12.72 16.19
N ASN A 177 8.44 11.94 15.24
CA ASN A 177 8.20 10.49 15.37
C ASN A 177 9.28 9.68 14.62
N ILE A 178 10.56 10.02 14.81
CA ILE A 178 11.67 9.43 14.07
C ILE A 178 11.78 7.91 14.28
N GLU A 179 11.46 7.40 15.47
CA GLU A 179 11.39 5.95 15.74
C GLU A 179 10.44 5.23 14.76
N ARG A 180 9.31 5.86 14.39
CA ARG A 180 8.37 5.26 13.44
C ARG A 180 8.94 5.19 12.02
N SER A 181 9.83 6.12 11.67
CA SER A 181 10.50 6.13 10.38
C SER A 181 11.41 4.91 10.19
N ALA A 182 12.03 4.39 11.25
CA ALA A 182 12.81 3.14 11.17
C ALA A 182 12.00 1.94 10.67
N ARG A 183 10.66 1.99 10.80
CA ARG A 183 9.73 0.92 10.36
C ARG A 183 9.23 1.08 8.92
N LEU A 184 9.64 2.14 8.22
CA LEU A 184 9.30 2.40 6.83
C LEU A 184 10.29 1.72 5.86
N GLY A 185 10.03 1.89 4.56
CA GLY A 185 10.81 1.34 3.47
C GLY A 185 9.97 0.54 2.48
N VAL A 186 10.64 0.02 1.46
CA VAL A 186 10.04 -0.78 0.37
C VAL A 186 9.48 -2.11 0.88
N ILE A 187 10.22 -2.74 1.80
CA ILE A 187 9.80 -3.90 2.56
C ILE A 187 9.63 -3.46 4.02
N THR A 188 8.48 -3.79 4.59
CA THR A 188 8.14 -3.49 5.99
C THR A 188 7.64 -4.74 6.71
N GLY A 189 7.55 -4.67 8.03
CA GLY A 189 7.29 -5.84 8.87
C GLY A 189 8.58 -6.42 9.43
N VAL A 190 8.46 -7.27 10.45
CA VAL A 190 9.61 -7.77 11.20
C VAL A 190 10.00 -9.15 10.69
N LYS A 191 11.16 -9.26 10.01
CA LYS A 191 11.63 -10.53 9.42
C LYS A 191 11.89 -11.61 10.48
N ARG A 192 12.40 -11.21 11.65
CA ARG A 192 12.81 -12.12 12.73
C ARG A 192 11.65 -12.78 13.50
N ASP A 193 10.40 -12.45 13.18
CA ASP A 193 9.24 -13.02 13.86
C ASP A 193 8.17 -13.41 12.85
N SER A 194 7.94 -14.72 12.72
CA SER A 194 7.00 -15.32 11.76
C SER A 194 5.54 -14.91 11.98
N ARG A 195 5.23 -14.29 13.12
CA ARG A 195 3.90 -13.74 13.41
C ARG A 195 3.67 -12.38 12.74
N PHE A 196 4.68 -11.78 12.13
CA PHE A 196 4.52 -10.61 11.27
C PHE A 196 4.70 -11.00 9.81
N ILE A 197 3.64 -10.86 9.03
CA ILE A 197 3.73 -11.01 7.58
C ILE A 197 4.46 -9.80 7.01
N GLN A 198 5.55 -10.06 6.28
CA GLN A 198 6.28 -9.01 5.58
C GLN A 198 5.38 -8.37 4.53
N ARG A 199 5.38 -7.03 4.51
CA ARG A 199 4.64 -6.25 3.53
C ARG A 199 5.59 -5.67 2.50
N ILE A 200 5.21 -5.79 1.24
CA ILE A 200 5.98 -5.29 0.10
C ILE A 200 5.20 -4.20 -0.63
N LYS A 201 5.91 -3.27 -1.26
CA LYS A 201 5.33 -2.10 -1.93
C LYS A 201 5.81 -2.02 -3.38
N PRO A 202 5.17 -2.74 -4.33
CA PRO A 202 5.60 -2.72 -5.73
C PRO A 202 5.55 -1.33 -6.39
N LEU A 203 4.66 -0.45 -5.92
CA LEU A 203 4.49 0.91 -6.46
C LEU A 203 5.37 1.97 -5.76
N TYR A 204 6.34 1.57 -4.93
CA TYR A 204 7.09 2.50 -4.05
C TYR A 204 7.69 3.71 -4.77
N PHE A 205 8.10 3.57 -6.03
CA PHE A 205 8.69 4.66 -6.84
C PHE A 205 7.75 5.22 -7.92
N ILE A 206 6.48 4.82 -7.91
CA ILE A 206 5.45 5.28 -8.85
C ILE A 206 4.74 6.51 -8.27
N THR A 207 4.60 7.57 -9.05
CA THR A 207 3.88 8.77 -8.60
C THR A 207 2.36 8.55 -8.60
N GLY A 208 1.63 9.34 -7.81
CA GLY A 208 0.17 9.36 -7.83
C GLY A 208 -0.42 9.68 -9.21
N ASN A 209 0.26 10.56 -9.97
CA ASN A 209 -0.13 10.92 -11.34
C ASN A 209 0.09 9.77 -12.32
N GLU A 210 1.25 9.10 -12.26
CA GLU A 210 1.52 7.89 -13.03
C GLU A 210 0.47 6.82 -12.72
N ALA A 211 0.20 6.53 -11.44
CA ALA A 211 -0.78 5.53 -11.04
C ALA A 211 -2.20 5.86 -11.50
N SER A 212 -2.62 7.12 -11.39
CA SER A 212 -3.94 7.57 -11.84
C SER A 212 -4.11 7.43 -13.36
N LEU A 213 -3.09 7.80 -14.13
CA LEU A 213 -3.12 7.63 -15.58
C LEU A 213 -3.16 6.14 -15.97
N TYR A 214 -2.35 5.30 -15.33
CA TYR A 214 -2.33 3.86 -15.60
C TYR A 214 -3.67 3.22 -15.29
N ALA A 215 -4.30 3.56 -14.16
CA ALA A 215 -5.64 3.08 -13.82
C ALA A 215 -6.67 3.46 -14.88
N ARG A 216 -6.70 4.73 -15.30
CA ARG A 216 -7.61 5.23 -16.33
C ARG A 216 -7.43 4.49 -17.66
N LEU A 217 -6.18 4.26 -18.08
CA LEU A 217 -5.88 3.61 -19.35
C LEU A 217 -6.17 2.10 -19.37
N ASN A 218 -6.34 1.48 -18.20
CA ASN A 218 -6.65 0.06 -18.00
C ASN A 218 -8.05 -0.18 -17.42
N ASP A 219 -8.93 0.82 -17.46
CA ASP A 219 -10.32 0.74 -16.96
C ASP A 219 -10.43 0.28 -15.49
N ILE A 220 -9.42 0.60 -14.68
CA ILE A 220 -9.41 0.34 -13.24
C ILE A 220 -10.19 1.48 -12.57
N LYS A 221 -11.36 1.14 -12.02
CA LYS A 221 -12.18 2.10 -11.27
C LYS A 221 -11.47 2.55 -10.00
N ASP A 222 -11.49 3.86 -9.76
CA ASP A 222 -11.04 4.44 -8.50
C ASP A 222 -12.23 4.61 -7.56
N ILE A 223 -12.04 4.22 -6.30
CA ILE A 223 -13.02 4.40 -5.25
C ILE A 223 -12.50 5.49 -4.33
N LYS A 224 -13.26 6.59 -4.21
CA LYS A 224 -12.90 7.68 -3.31
C LYS A 224 -12.96 7.21 -1.86
N ASN A 225 -11.91 7.52 -1.11
CA ASN A 225 -11.83 7.25 0.32
C ASN A 225 -12.97 7.99 1.06
N PRO A 226 -13.74 7.32 1.93
CA PRO A 226 -14.86 7.94 2.65
C PRO A 226 -14.40 8.90 3.76
N TYR A 227 -13.14 8.83 4.20
CA TYR A 227 -12.62 9.66 5.28
C TYR A 227 -12.11 11.01 4.76
N LYS A 228 -12.58 12.12 5.34
CA LYS A 228 -12.20 13.50 4.97
C LYS A 228 -11.22 14.12 5.98
N ASP A 229 -10.47 15.09 5.47
CA ASP A 229 -9.65 16.11 6.15
C ASP A 229 -8.78 15.60 7.32
N SER A 230 -7.50 15.39 7.03
CA SER A 230 -6.54 14.92 8.01
C SER A 230 -5.22 15.68 7.92
N PHE A 231 -4.39 15.56 8.94
CA PHE A 231 -3.00 16.05 8.88
C PHE A 231 -2.24 15.54 7.64
N ARG A 232 -2.56 14.33 7.15
CA ARG A 232 -1.98 13.80 5.91
C ARG A 232 -2.36 14.66 4.71
N THR A 233 -3.62 15.08 4.60
CA THR A 233 -4.10 15.92 3.49
C THR A 233 -3.37 17.26 3.45
N LYS A 234 -3.06 17.86 4.62
CA LYS A 234 -2.24 19.08 4.69
C LYS A 234 -0.82 18.86 4.15
N VAL A 235 -0.20 17.74 4.52
CA VAL A 235 1.14 17.35 4.01
C VAL A 235 1.11 17.01 2.52
N GLU A 236 0.07 16.32 2.05
CA GLU A 236 -0.15 16.01 0.63
C GLU A 236 -0.21 17.29 -0.22
N ASN A 237 -0.98 18.29 0.23
CA ASN A 237 -1.09 19.59 -0.46
C ASN A 237 0.25 20.32 -0.50
N MET A 238 0.95 20.41 0.64
CA MET A 238 2.27 21.01 0.74
C MET A 238 3.28 20.34 -0.20
N LEU A 239 3.33 19.00 -0.21
CA LEU A 239 4.25 18.27 -1.10
C LEU A 239 3.87 18.38 -2.57
N SER A 240 2.58 18.53 -2.88
CA SER A 240 2.13 18.70 -4.26
C SER A 240 2.45 20.09 -4.80
N GLU A 241 2.36 21.12 -3.96
CA GLU A 241 2.83 22.47 -4.30
C GLU A 241 4.34 22.46 -4.58
N MET A 242 5.12 21.85 -3.70
CA MET A 242 6.58 21.74 -3.87
C MET A 242 6.95 20.92 -5.10
N GLU A 243 6.28 19.81 -5.37
CA GLU A 243 6.51 19.01 -6.59
C GLU A 243 6.18 19.78 -7.87
N SER A 244 5.18 20.68 -7.84
CA SER A 244 4.82 21.52 -8.99
C SER A 244 5.85 22.61 -9.26
N LYS A 245 6.39 23.24 -8.20
CA LYS A 245 7.43 24.29 -8.33
C LYS A 245 8.81 23.71 -8.59
N TYR A 246 9.11 22.57 -7.98
CA TYR A 246 10.40 21.89 -8.02
C TYR A 246 10.19 20.39 -8.30
N PRO A 247 10.04 20.01 -9.59
CA PRO A 247 9.82 18.63 -9.99
C PRO A 247 10.89 17.66 -9.46
N GLY A 248 10.46 16.51 -8.93
CA GLY A 248 11.35 15.51 -8.32
C GLY A 248 11.49 15.63 -6.80
N THR A 249 10.86 16.62 -6.16
CA THR A 249 10.86 16.80 -4.69
C THR A 249 10.49 15.50 -3.95
N LYS A 250 9.37 14.86 -4.29
CA LYS A 250 8.90 13.62 -3.65
C LYS A 250 9.88 12.46 -3.85
N ASN A 251 10.51 12.40 -5.02
CA ASN A 251 11.52 11.39 -5.32
C ASN A 251 12.82 11.61 -4.52
N ASN A 252 13.24 12.86 -4.35
CA ASN A 252 14.42 13.21 -3.58
C ASN A 252 14.22 12.96 -2.08
N ILE A 253 13.03 13.25 -1.54
CA ILE A 253 12.64 12.86 -0.17
C ILE A 253 12.79 11.35 0.04
N ILE A 254 12.31 10.56 -0.91
CA ILE A 254 12.38 9.10 -0.82
C ILE A 254 13.83 8.61 -0.91
N ASN A 255 14.62 9.14 -1.84
CA ASN A 255 16.01 8.72 -2.02
C ASN A 255 16.87 9.07 -0.78
N SER A 256 16.78 10.31 -0.28
CA SER A 256 17.52 10.72 0.91
C SER A 256 17.09 9.93 2.15
N PHE A 257 15.79 9.62 2.25
CA PHE A 257 15.29 8.78 3.33
C PHE A 257 15.87 7.35 3.27
N LEU A 258 15.95 6.74 2.09
CA LEU A 258 16.50 5.40 1.92
C LEU A 258 18.00 5.32 2.25
N GLU A 259 18.75 6.40 2.06
CA GLU A 259 20.16 6.50 2.48
C GLU A 259 20.32 6.50 4.00
N VAL A 260 19.42 7.18 4.72
CA VAL A 260 19.46 7.29 6.19
C VAL A 260 18.77 6.12 6.90
N LEU A 261 17.85 5.42 6.22
CA LEU A 261 17.05 4.34 6.79
C LEU A 261 17.84 3.22 7.50
N PRO A 262 19.00 2.75 7.00
CA PRO A 262 19.79 1.74 7.71
C PRO A 262 20.21 2.18 9.12
N LYS A 263 20.69 3.42 9.26
CA LYS A 263 21.09 4.00 10.55
C LYS A 263 19.90 4.16 11.50
N LEU A 264 18.72 4.52 10.96
CA LEU A 264 17.50 4.58 11.77
C LEU A 264 17.09 3.20 12.28
N LYS A 265 17.20 2.15 11.44
CA LYS A 265 16.88 0.78 11.83
C LYS A 265 17.83 0.24 12.89
N GLU A 266 19.11 0.58 12.80
CA GLU A 266 20.12 0.24 13.80
C GLU A 266 19.83 0.92 15.15
N LYS A 267 19.58 2.24 15.12
CA LYS A 267 19.29 3.02 16.34
C LYS A 267 18.01 2.59 17.05
N TYR A 268 16.97 2.24 16.28
CA TYR A 268 15.63 1.95 16.81
C TYR A 268 15.27 0.47 16.64
N ASP A 269 16.04 -0.44 17.26
CA ASP A 269 15.65 -1.86 17.33
C ASP A 269 14.54 -2.08 18.36
N THR A 270 13.30 -2.23 17.88
CA THR A 270 12.15 -2.44 18.76
C THR A 270 12.02 -3.91 19.16
N LYS A 271 12.18 -4.21 20.46
CA LYS A 271 11.87 -5.55 21.00
C LYS A 271 10.40 -5.90 20.80
N ILE A 272 10.13 -7.08 20.25
CA ILE A 272 8.78 -7.59 20.07
C ILE A 272 8.33 -8.25 21.38
N LYS A 273 7.14 -7.88 21.84
CA LYS A 273 6.46 -8.46 23.00
C LYS A 273 5.12 -9.05 22.56
N ASN A 274 4.46 -9.76 23.47
CA ASN A 274 3.09 -10.24 23.27
C ASN A 274 2.12 -9.33 23.99
N CYS A 275 1.00 -9.01 23.34
CA CYS A 275 -0.10 -8.30 23.98
C CYS A 275 -0.68 -9.15 25.11
N LYS A 276 -0.78 -8.61 26.32
CA LYS A 276 -1.37 -9.31 27.47
C LYS A 276 -2.86 -9.65 27.31
N LEU A 277 -3.55 -9.09 26.31
CA LEU A 277 -5.00 -9.25 26.13
C LEU A 277 -5.39 -10.15 24.96
N CYS A 278 -4.61 -10.13 23.88
CA CYS A 278 -4.92 -10.90 22.67
C CYS A 278 -3.77 -11.80 22.19
N ALA A 279 -2.65 -11.83 22.92
CA ALA A 279 -1.42 -12.56 22.59
C ALA A 279 -0.75 -12.20 21.24
N GLU A 280 -1.34 -11.31 20.43
CA GLU A 280 -0.73 -10.82 19.18
C GLU A 280 0.57 -10.03 19.46
N PRO A 281 1.55 -10.08 18.54
CA PRO A 281 2.83 -9.42 18.73
C PRO A 281 2.69 -7.89 18.64
N CYS A 282 3.37 -7.19 19.54
CA CYS A 282 3.36 -5.73 19.62
C CYS A 282 4.61 -5.16 20.30
N SER A 283 4.80 -3.85 20.24
CA SER A 283 5.93 -3.14 20.85
C SER A 283 5.72 -2.76 22.32
N SER A 284 4.54 -3.01 22.90
CA SER A 284 4.20 -2.65 24.29
C SER A 284 3.42 -3.77 24.97
N ASN A 285 3.07 -3.63 26.26
CA ASN A 285 2.35 -4.66 27.01
C ASN A 285 0.92 -4.89 26.51
N ILE A 286 0.30 -3.89 25.89
CA ILE A 286 -1.03 -3.97 25.29
C ILE A 286 -0.95 -3.38 23.88
N CYS A 287 -1.33 -4.13 22.86
CA CYS A 287 -1.28 -3.65 21.47
C CYS A 287 -2.25 -2.47 21.24
N ASN A 288 -1.96 -1.65 20.23
CA ASN A 288 -2.77 -0.47 19.91
C ASN A 288 -4.23 -0.85 19.61
N THR A 289 -4.48 -1.98 18.95
CA THR A 289 -5.85 -2.47 18.70
C THR A 289 -6.60 -2.70 20.02
N CYS A 290 -6.01 -3.41 20.97
CA CYS A 290 -6.66 -3.65 22.26
C CYS A 290 -6.79 -2.37 23.09
N LYS A 291 -5.83 -1.43 23.02
CA LYS A 291 -5.97 -0.11 23.66
C LYS A 291 -7.18 0.63 23.10
N LEU A 292 -7.29 0.73 21.78
CA LEU A 292 -8.41 1.41 21.12
C LEU A 292 -9.76 0.75 21.44
N LEU A 293 -9.82 -0.58 21.51
CA LEU A 293 -11.05 -1.30 21.87
C LEU A 293 -11.38 -1.29 23.38
N LYS A 294 -10.47 -0.79 24.23
CA LYS A 294 -10.67 -0.62 25.68
C LYS A 294 -10.90 0.84 26.09
N LEU A 295 -10.32 1.78 25.36
CA LEU A 295 -10.48 3.23 25.54
C LEU A 295 -11.83 3.74 25.03
N CYS A 296 -12.65 2.86 24.45
CA CYS A 296 -13.93 3.17 23.84
C CYS A 296 -15.01 2.23 24.36
#